data_AF-A0A4R7FIE1-F1
#
_entry.id   AF-A0A4R7FIE1-F1
#
_cell.length_a   1.000
_cell.length_b   1.000
_cell.length_c   1.000
_cell.angle_alpha   90.00
_cell.angle_beta   90.00
_cell.angle_gamma   90.00
#
_symmetry.space_group_name_H-M   'P 1'
#
loop_
_entity.id
_entity.type
_entity.pdbx_description
1 polymer ?
#
loop_
_entity_poly.entity_id
_entity_poly.type
_entity_poly.pdbx_seq_one_letter_code
_entity_poly.pdbx_strand_id
1 'polypeptide(L)'
;MAGKKQFPNGTWQYTFKKKGVLDKPIYLTFNTEEEGDIHAARLDALLSRGIVPAEHQTSDRVLNIAELVREYERDAHPSPKDRGCFGTILEKHGQMPLTDINAAWVDAWITEMKRIEKLAPATIRAKVGALARCTDWGMRKGFLTMPDHALRSLPDGYAQYTSADSAIAGVKREDIERDRRLERGEYELVMAKIEKGFLDRAQRPFALKPKVAYRCLFVLAVETAMRLREMFTLTVEQVDLGRKTVFLEKTKNGSKRQVPLSSVARGELQAYLDEVGTLAPGAQIFPWWDGRESSLNAVSDKLSSEFTDIFEQAQCPGLRFHDLRHEATSRLFERTKLNDTQIMKITGHKSQRMLMRYANLRGTDLADALW
;
A
#
# COMPACT_ATOMS: atom_id res chain seq x y z
N MET A 1 14.52 -45.22 0.45
CA MET A 1 13.84 -46.52 0.43
C MET A 1 13.02 -46.63 1.68
N ALA A 2 11.73 -46.90 1.53
CA ALA A 2 10.82 -47.18 2.63
C ALA A 2 11.31 -48.36 3.47
N GLY A 3 11.20 -48.27 4.80
CA GLY A 3 11.42 -49.42 5.67
C GLY A 3 10.19 -50.32 5.67
N LYS A 4 10.34 -51.63 5.53
CA LYS A 4 9.23 -52.59 5.60
C LYS A 4 9.32 -53.53 6.80
N LYS A 5 8.18 -53.94 7.34
CA LYS A 5 8.04 -54.88 8.47
C LYS A 5 6.81 -55.76 8.29
N GLN A 6 6.95 -57.06 8.51
CA GLN A 6 5.82 -58.00 8.54
C GLN A 6 5.23 -58.13 9.95
N PHE A 7 3.92 -58.20 10.05
CA PHE A 7 3.21 -58.47 11.30
C PHE A 7 2.86 -59.97 11.44
N PRO A 8 2.65 -60.47 12.67
CA PRO A 8 2.29 -61.88 12.92
C PRO A 8 0.99 -62.35 12.22
N ASN A 9 0.12 -61.41 11.83
CA ASN A 9 -1.12 -61.68 11.09
C ASN A 9 -0.92 -61.78 9.56
N GLY A 10 0.33 -61.77 9.08
CA GLY A 10 0.68 -61.89 7.66
C GLY A 10 0.68 -60.57 6.87
N THR A 11 0.22 -59.46 7.44
CA THR A 11 0.22 -58.14 6.78
C THR A 11 1.59 -57.46 6.79
N TRP A 12 1.83 -56.57 5.83
CA TRP A 12 3.08 -55.86 5.63
C TRP A 12 2.91 -54.37 5.83
N GLN A 13 3.72 -53.76 6.71
CA GLN A 13 3.75 -52.32 6.92
C GLN A 13 4.98 -51.69 6.27
N TYR A 14 4.76 -50.60 5.53
CA TYR A 14 5.77 -49.77 4.91
C TYR A 14 5.82 -48.41 5.61
N THR A 15 7.02 -47.96 5.92
CA THR A 15 7.30 -46.68 6.58
C THR A 15 8.14 -45.79 5.68
N PHE A 16 7.61 -44.63 5.32
CA PHE A 16 8.29 -43.65 4.48
C PHE A 16 8.80 -42.50 5.35
N LYS A 17 10.12 -42.25 5.32
CA LYS A 17 10.76 -41.13 6.01
C LYS A 17 11.59 -40.36 5.01
N LYS A 18 11.32 -39.06 4.86
CA LYS A 18 12.11 -38.19 3.98
C LYS A 18 12.25 -36.79 4.55
N LYS A 19 13.38 -36.54 5.21
CA LYS A 19 13.69 -35.25 5.82
C LYS A 19 13.66 -34.15 4.77
N GLY A 20 12.91 -33.07 5.04
CA GLY A 20 12.74 -31.93 4.12
C GLY A 20 11.69 -32.11 3.02
N VAL A 21 11.02 -33.26 2.96
CA VAL A 21 9.88 -33.50 2.04
C VAL A 21 8.62 -33.92 2.79
N LEU A 22 8.77 -34.71 3.86
CA LEU A 22 7.68 -35.13 4.74
C LEU A 22 7.88 -34.53 6.15
N ASP A 23 6.85 -33.87 6.68
CA ASP A 23 6.84 -33.36 8.06
C ASP A 23 6.67 -34.47 9.09
N LYS A 24 5.92 -35.52 8.74
CA LYS A 24 5.70 -36.73 9.54
C LYS A 24 5.91 -37.98 8.69
N PRO A 25 6.41 -39.10 9.27
CA PRO A 25 6.50 -40.35 8.54
C PRO A 25 5.12 -40.85 8.08
N ILE A 26 5.06 -41.38 6.85
CA ILE A 26 3.84 -42.05 6.33
C ILE A 26 3.95 -43.54 6.66
N TYR A 27 2.86 -44.13 7.14
CA TYR A 27 2.73 -45.56 7.41
C TYR A 27 1.60 -46.14 6.58
N LEU A 28 1.88 -47.15 5.76
CA LEU A 28 0.89 -47.86 4.95
C LEU A 28 0.97 -49.35 5.24
N THR A 29 -0.16 -50.05 5.22
CA THR A 29 -0.23 -51.49 5.47
C THR A 29 -0.94 -52.19 4.31
N PHE A 30 -0.37 -53.30 3.85
CA PHE A 30 -0.82 -54.09 2.72
C PHE A 30 -0.99 -55.56 3.12
N ASN A 31 -1.86 -56.26 2.41
CA ASN A 31 -2.12 -57.68 2.68
C ASN A 31 -1.02 -58.59 2.10
N THR A 32 -0.34 -58.14 1.04
CA THR A 32 0.75 -58.88 0.38
C THR A 32 2.00 -58.02 0.28
N GLU A 33 3.16 -58.66 0.25
CA GLU A 33 4.46 -57.99 0.10
C GLU A 33 4.59 -57.34 -1.29
N GLU A 34 4.13 -58.04 -2.33
CA GLU A 34 4.22 -57.59 -3.73
C GLU A 34 3.43 -56.30 -3.98
N GLU A 35 2.21 -56.21 -3.46
CA GLU A 35 1.38 -55.01 -3.53
C GLU A 35 2.05 -53.82 -2.81
N GLY A 36 2.61 -54.09 -1.63
CA GLY A 36 3.32 -53.09 -0.84
C GLY A 36 4.59 -52.59 -1.52
N ASP A 37 5.38 -53.48 -2.13
CA ASP A 37 6.61 -53.12 -2.84
C ASP A 37 6.33 -52.26 -4.09
N ILE A 38 5.28 -52.59 -4.87
CA ILE A 38 4.85 -51.78 -6.03
C ILE A 38 4.41 -50.38 -5.59
N HIS A 39 3.58 -50.30 -4.54
CA HIS A 39 3.09 -49.03 -4.03
C HIS A 39 4.23 -48.19 -3.43
N ALA A 40 5.14 -48.83 -2.69
CA ALA A 40 6.29 -48.16 -2.10
C ALA A 40 7.24 -47.60 -3.16
N ALA A 41 7.51 -48.33 -4.24
CA ALA A 41 8.33 -47.84 -5.35
C ALA A 41 7.73 -46.59 -5.99
N ARG A 42 6.40 -46.57 -6.22
CA ARG A 42 5.68 -45.42 -6.78
C ARG A 42 5.75 -44.21 -5.83
N LEU A 43 5.48 -44.41 -4.55
CA LEU A 43 5.49 -43.33 -3.56
C LEU A 43 6.90 -42.78 -3.33
N ASP A 44 7.93 -43.64 -3.21
CA ASP A 44 9.33 -43.19 -3.10
C ASP A 44 9.79 -42.40 -4.33
N ALA A 45 9.35 -42.79 -5.53
CA ALA A 45 9.63 -42.06 -6.77
C ALA A 45 9.02 -40.64 -6.74
N LEU A 46 7.79 -40.48 -6.25
CA LEU A 46 7.18 -39.15 -6.07
C LEU A 46 7.90 -38.33 -5.01
N LEU A 47 8.16 -38.91 -3.83
CA LEU A 47 8.85 -38.25 -2.72
C LEU A 47 10.29 -37.86 -3.08
N SER A 48 10.99 -38.63 -3.92
CA SER A 48 12.32 -38.27 -4.46
C SER A 48 12.32 -37.06 -5.38
N ARG A 49 11.19 -36.74 -5.99
CA ARG A 49 10.98 -35.52 -6.77
C ARG A 49 10.40 -34.38 -5.93
N GLY A 50 10.27 -34.56 -4.62
CA GLY A 50 9.69 -33.57 -3.71
C GLY A 50 8.16 -33.47 -3.81
N ILE A 51 7.48 -34.44 -4.43
CA ILE A 51 6.03 -34.43 -4.62
C ILE A 51 5.39 -35.30 -3.53
N VAL A 52 4.55 -34.71 -2.70
CA VAL A 52 3.74 -35.42 -1.70
C VAL A 52 2.30 -35.56 -2.23
N PRO A 53 1.78 -36.79 -2.43
CA PRO A 53 0.39 -37.00 -2.85
C PRO A 53 -0.61 -36.35 -1.91
N ALA A 54 -1.74 -35.89 -2.45
CA ALA A 54 -2.74 -35.12 -1.70
C ALA A 54 -3.27 -35.88 -0.47
N GLU A 55 -3.46 -37.20 -0.56
CA GLU A 55 -3.89 -38.04 0.58
C GLU A 55 -2.88 -38.11 1.74
N HIS A 56 -1.64 -37.67 1.52
CA HIS A 56 -0.55 -37.73 2.50
C HIS A 56 0.06 -36.37 2.83
N GLN A 57 -0.47 -35.29 2.25
CA GLN A 57 -0.13 -33.95 2.69
C GLN A 57 -0.67 -33.80 4.11
N THR A 58 0.22 -33.60 5.09
CA THR A 58 -0.20 -33.08 6.38
C THR A 58 -0.84 -31.73 6.07
N SER A 59 -2.16 -31.63 6.23
CA SER A 59 -2.76 -30.32 6.44
C SER A 59 -2.14 -29.84 7.74
N ASP A 60 -1.12 -28.99 7.64
CA ASP A 60 -0.87 -28.01 8.68
C ASP A 60 -2.22 -27.35 8.87
N ARG A 61 -2.95 -27.78 9.91
CA ARG A 61 -4.26 -27.24 10.19
C ARG A 61 -4.01 -25.76 10.42
N VAL A 62 -4.44 -24.95 9.46
CA VAL A 62 -4.47 -23.51 9.61
C VAL A 62 -5.61 -23.26 10.59
N LEU A 63 -5.28 -23.01 11.85
CA LEU A 63 -6.23 -22.94 12.95
C LEU A 63 -6.71 -21.52 13.21
N ASN A 64 -5.84 -20.53 12.99
CA ASN A 64 -6.08 -19.14 13.36
C ASN A 64 -5.79 -18.15 12.22
N ILE A 65 -6.18 -16.89 12.43
CA ILE A 65 -5.97 -15.80 11.47
C ILE A 65 -4.47 -15.63 11.12
N ALA A 66 -3.57 -15.74 12.09
CA ALA A 66 -2.14 -15.55 11.85
C ALA A 66 -1.52 -16.58 10.91
N GLU A 67 -1.88 -17.86 11.10
CA GLU A 67 -1.48 -18.93 10.20
C GLU A 67 -2.08 -18.74 8.82
N LEU A 68 -3.36 -18.37 8.74
CA LEU A 68 -4.02 -18.16 7.45
C LEU A 68 -3.38 -17.01 6.67
N VAL A 69 -3.11 -15.89 7.35
CA VAL A 69 -2.44 -14.74 6.73
C VAL A 69 -1.03 -15.09 6.28
N ARG A 70 -0.27 -15.86 7.05
CA ARG A 70 1.08 -16.31 6.64
C ARG A 70 1.03 -17.11 5.36
N GLU A 71 0.11 -18.07 5.28
CA GLU A 71 -0.10 -18.90 4.09
C GLU A 71 -0.59 -18.07 2.90
N TYR A 72 -1.50 -17.13 3.13
CA TYR A 72 -2.01 -16.20 2.13
C TYR A 72 -0.92 -15.28 1.58
N GLU A 73 -0.05 -14.74 2.45
CA GLU A 73 1.07 -13.90 2.04
C GLU A 73 2.10 -14.66 1.22
N ARG A 74 2.36 -15.92 1.57
CA ARG A 74 3.31 -16.81 0.89
C ARG A 74 2.84 -17.21 -0.50
N ASP A 75 1.57 -17.59 -0.66
CA ASP A 75 1.06 -18.19 -1.90
C ASP A 75 0.30 -17.19 -2.79
N ALA A 76 -0.56 -16.36 -2.21
CA ALA A 76 -1.44 -15.46 -2.96
C ALA A 76 -0.87 -14.06 -3.23
N HIS A 77 0.29 -13.73 -2.65
CA HIS A 77 1.00 -12.47 -2.91
C HIS A 77 0.10 -11.22 -2.81
N PRO A 78 -0.58 -11.01 -1.67
CA PRO A 78 -1.57 -9.95 -1.51
C PRO A 78 -0.97 -8.57 -1.72
N SER A 79 -1.84 -7.62 -2.07
CA SER A 79 -1.44 -6.25 -2.34
C SER A 79 -0.71 -5.63 -1.12
N PRO A 80 0.22 -4.69 -1.32
CA PRO A 80 0.89 -4.02 -0.21
C PRO A 80 -0.06 -3.31 0.77
N LYS A 81 -1.24 -2.89 0.29
CA LYS A 81 -2.30 -2.31 1.14
C LYS A 81 -2.88 -3.36 2.08
N ASP A 82 -3.11 -4.57 1.59
CA ASP A 82 -3.64 -5.68 2.40
C ASP A 82 -2.61 -6.14 3.43
N ARG A 83 -1.33 -6.29 3.03
CA ARG A 83 -0.23 -6.59 3.97
C ARG A 83 -0.15 -5.56 5.10
N GLY A 84 -0.28 -4.27 4.76
CA GLY A 84 -0.34 -3.20 5.76
C GLY A 84 -1.52 -3.32 6.72
N CYS A 85 -2.69 -3.78 6.23
CA CYS A 85 -3.84 -4.05 7.10
C CYS A 85 -3.56 -5.25 8.02
N PHE A 86 -2.98 -6.33 7.48
CA PHE A 86 -2.69 -7.54 8.25
C PHE A 86 -1.80 -7.28 9.45
N GLY A 87 -0.77 -6.44 9.34
CA GLY A 87 0.09 -6.10 10.48
C GLY A 87 -0.71 -5.68 11.72
N THR A 88 -1.68 -4.77 11.54
CA THR A 88 -2.55 -4.31 12.65
C THR A 88 -3.64 -5.31 13.05
N ILE A 89 -4.09 -6.17 12.13
CA ILE A 89 -5.09 -7.20 12.43
C ILE A 89 -4.45 -8.29 13.28
N LEU A 90 -3.23 -8.71 12.93
CA LEU A 90 -2.50 -9.77 13.60
C LEU A 90 -2.12 -9.42 15.03
N GLU A 91 -1.80 -8.15 15.29
CA GLU A 91 -1.50 -7.65 16.64
C GLU A 91 -2.64 -7.92 17.63
N LYS A 92 -3.89 -7.76 17.20
CA LYS A 92 -5.09 -7.91 18.06
C LYS A 92 -5.81 -9.25 17.92
N HIS A 93 -5.89 -9.78 16.70
CA HIS A 93 -6.76 -10.90 16.35
C HIS A 93 -5.99 -12.07 15.72
N GLY A 94 -4.65 -12.06 15.71
CA GLY A 94 -3.87 -13.12 15.08
C GLY A 94 -4.16 -14.52 15.65
N GLN A 95 -4.43 -14.62 16.96
CA GLN A 95 -4.74 -15.88 17.64
C GLN A 95 -6.22 -16.30 17.54
N MET A 96 -7.08 -15.51 16.88
CA MET A 96 -8.49 -15.83 16.70
C MET A 96 -8.64 -17.12 15.87
N PRO A 97 -9.34 -18.15 16.38
CA PRO A 97 -9.62 -19.36 15.61
C PRO A 97 -10.46 -19.04 14.38
N LEU A 98 -10.16 -19.68 13.24
CA LEU A 98 -10.89 -19.46 11.99
C LEU A 98 -12.37 -19.86 12.10
N THR A 99 -12.68 -20.83 12.96
CA THR A 99 -14.04 -21.29 13.26
C THR A 99 -14.89 -20.23 13.97
N ASP A 100 -14.25 -19.29 14.64
CA ASP A 100 -14.90 -18.32 15.52
C ASP A 100 -15.18 -16.99 14.80
N ILE A 101 -14.74 -16.88 13.54
CA ILE A 101 -15.02 -15.74 12.66
C ILE A 101 -16.48 -15.86 12.16
N ASN A 102 -17.42 -15.48 13.01
CA ASN A 102 -18.86 -15.43 12.72
C ASN A 102 -19.37 -13.98 12.67
N ALA A 103 -20.66 -13.79 12.33
CA ALA A 103 -21.29 -12.47 12.21
C ALA A 103 -21.15 -11.64 13.50
N ALA A 104 -21.39 -12.25 14.66
CA ALA A 104 -21.27 -11.56 15.94
C ALA A 104 -19.84 -11.06 16.21
N TRP A 105 -18.83 -11.86 15.88
CA TRP A 105 -17.44 -11.43 16.00
C TRP A 105 -17.11 -10.28 15.03
N VAL A 106 -17.56 -10.36 13.77
CA VAL A 106 -17.32 -9.31 12.78
C VAL A 106 -17.98 -7.99 13.20
N ASP A 107 -19.21 -8.03 13.70
CA ASP A 107 -19.93 -6.85 14.19
C ASP A 107 -19.25 -6.24 15.42
N ALA A 108 -18.80 -7.09 16.35
CA ALA A 108 -18.04 -6.65 17.53
C ALA A 108 -16.72 -6.01 17.10
N TRP A 109 -16.01 -6.59 16.14
CA TRP A 109 -14.75 -6.07 15.61
C TRP A 109 -14.94 -4.71 14.92
N ILE A 110 -15.98 -4.55 14.10
CA ILE A 110 -16.34 -3.25 13.49
C ILE A 110 -16.69 -2.22 14.56
N THR A 111 -17.43 -2.63 15.58
CA THR A 111 -17.82 -1.77 16.71
C THR A 111 -16.60 -1.32 17.50
N GLU A 112 -15.65 -2.21 17.78
CA GLU A 112 -14.37 -1.89 18.42
C GLU A 112 -13.59 -0.85 17.60
N MET A 113 -13.46 -1.06 16.28
CA MET A 113 -12.76 -0.14 15.41
C MET A 113 -13.39 1.27 15.40
N LYS A 114 -14.72 1.36 15.54
CA LYS A 114 -15.42 2.65 15.62
C LYS A 114 -15.29 3.31 16.99
N ARG A 115 -15.58 2.57 18.06
CA ARG A 115 -15.78 3.13 19.41
C ARG A 115 -14.47 3.28 20.19
N ILE A 116 -13.56 2.32 20.02
CA ILE A 116 -12.29 2.25 20.76
C ILE A 116 -11.16 2.82 19.91
N GLU A 117 -10.92 2.24 18.73
CA GLU A 117 -9.82 2.68 17.85
C GLU A 117 -10.12 4.01 17.13
N LYS A 118 -11.40 4.40 17.07
CA LYS A 118 -11.86 5.67 16.47
C LYS A 118 -11.38 5.85 15.03
N LEU A 119 -11.38 4.76 14.25
CA LEU A 119 -10.87 4.72 12.89
C LEU A 119 -11.81 5.39 11.90
N ALA A 120 -11.23 5.97 10.84
CA ALA A 120 -12.00 6.45 9.71
C ALA A 120 -12.72 5.27 8.98
N PRO A 121 -13.93 5.48 8.44
CA PRO A 121 -14.67 4.43 7.75
C PRO A 121 -13.88 3.77 6.60
N ALA A 122 -13.07 4.53 5.85
CA ALA A 122 -12.20 3.98 4.82
C ALA A 122 -11.17 2.98 5.35
N THR A 123 -10.64 3.20 6.55
CA THR A 123 -9.68 2.29 7.21
C THR A 123 -10.38 1.01 7.67
N ILE A 124 -11.58 1.12 8.24
CA ILE A 124 -12.40 -0.02 8.63
C ILE A 124 -12.69 -0.91 7.40
N ARG A 125 -13.12 -0.30 6.29
CA ARG A 125 -13.37 -1.05 5.04
C ARG A 125 -12.11 -1.71 4.49
N ALA A 126 -10.95 -1.06 4.61
CA ALA A 126 -9.69 -1.64 4.17
C ALA A 126 -9.31 -2.90 4.99
N LYS A 127 -9.41 -2.83 6.32
CA LYS A 127 -9.12 -3.95 7.22
C LYS A 127 -10.07 -5.13 7.01
N VAL A 128 -11.39 -4.87 7.05
CA VAL A 128 -12.41 -5.90 6.83
C VAL A 128 -12.24 -6.53 5.45
N GLY A 129 -12.03 -5.72 4.41
CA GLY A 129 -11.83 -6.23 3.05
C GLY A 129 -10.56 -7.06 2.90
N ALA A 130 -9.46 -6.71 3.58
CA ALA A 130 -8.22 -7.48 3.54
C ALA A 130 -8.41 -8.87 4.17
N LEU A 131 -9.05 -8.93 5.35
CA LEU A 131 -9.36 -10.20 5.99
C LEU A 131 -10.35 -11.03 5.16
N ALA A 132 -11.38 -10.41 4.58
CA ALA A 132 -12.35 -11.09 3.71
C ALA A 132 -11.69 -11.77 2.51
N ARG A 133 -10.73 -11.10 1.84
CA ARG A 133 -9.96 -11.72 0.74
C ARG A 133 -9.09 -12.87 1.22
N CYS A 134 -8.50 -12.75 2.42
CA CYS A 134 -7.69 -13.79 3.02
C CYS A 134 -8.53 -15.06 3.31
N THR A 135 -9.72 -14.89 3.90
CA THR A 135 -10.64 -16.00 4.19
C THR A 135 -11.25 -16.61 2.92
N ASP A 136 -11.59 -15.81 1.90
CA ASP A 136 -12.00 -16.33 0.58
C ASP A 136 -10.92 -17.25 -0.01
N TRP A 137 -9.66 -16.83 0.06
CA TRP A 137 -8.53 -17.63 -0.43
C TRP A 137 -8.36 -18.90 0.42
N GLY A 138 -8.45 -18.80 1.75
CA GLY A 138 -8.38 -19.95 2.64
C GLY A 138 -9.48 -20.97 2.35
N MET A 139 -10.71 -20.53 2.08
CA MET A 139 -11.82 -21.41 1.70
C MET A 139 -11.52 -22.13 0.39
N ARG A 140 -10.97 -21.41 -0.60
CA ARG A 140 -10.53 -22.02 -1.88
C ARG A 140 -9.45 -23.07 -1.69
N LYS A 141 -8.57 -22.91 -0.69
CA LYS A 141 -7.50 -23.87 -0.35
C LYS A 141 -7.96 -24.99 0.59
N GLY A 142 -9.21 -24.97 1.05
CA GLY A 142 -9.75 -25.96 1.99
C GLY A 142 -9.25 -25.80 3.43
N PHE A 143 -8.67 -24.64 3.79
CA PHE A 143 -8.17 -24.38 5.14
C PHE A 143 -9.28 -24.07 6.15
N LEU A 144 -10.41 -23.53 5.68
CA LEU A 144 -11.58 -23.23 6.49
C LEU A 144 -12.85 -23.36 5.65
N THR A 145 -13.99 -23.45 6.31
CA THR A 145 -15.32 -23.40 5.69
C THR A 145 -16.15 -22.35 6.42
N MET A 146 -16.76 -21.44 5.65
CA MET A 146 -17.64 -20.40 6.18
C MET A 146 -18.95 -20.44 5.37
N PRO A 147 -19.99 -21.16 5.85
CA PRO A 147 -21.25 -21.31 5.12
C PRO A 147 -21.94 -19.97 4.85
N ASP A 148 -21.89 -19.05 5.81
CA ASP A 148 -22.16 -17.63 5.62
C ASP A 148 -20.86 -16.87 5.86
N HIS A 149 -20.33 -16.27 4.79
CA HIS A 149 -19.08 -15.54 4.87
C HIS A 149 -19.34 -14.18 5.54
N ALA A 150 -19.33 -14.15 6.88
CA ALA A 150 -19.69 -12.99 7.70
C ALA A 150 -19.00 -11.65 7.31
N LEU A 151 -17.77 -11.70 6.81
CA LEU A 151 -17.06 -10.49 6.34
C LEU A 151 -17.55 -9.95 4.97
N ARG A 152 -18.41 -10.72 4.27
CA ARG A 152 -18.96 -10.43 2.94
C ARG A 152 -20.46 -10.12 2.99
N SER A 153 -21.18 -10.60 4.00
CA SER A 153 -22.63 -10.37 4.19
C SER A 153 -22.97 -9.07 4.94
N LEU A 154 -22.00 -8.16 5.11
CA LEU A 154 -22.19 -6.89 5.80
C LEU A 154 -23.08 -5.92 5.00
N PRO A 155 -23.93 -5.11 5.67
CA PRO A 155 -24.77 -4.13 5.01
C PRO A 155 -23.97 -2.98 4.41
N ASP A 156 -24.55 -2.30 3.43
CA ASP A 156 -23.98 -1.06 2.91
C ASP A 156 -23.79 -0.03 4.01
N GLY A 157 -22.62 0.61 4.01
CA GLY A 157 -22.29 1.61 5.04
C GLY A 157 -21.95 1.03 6.41
N TYR A 158 -21.70 -0.28 6.56
CA TYR A 158 -21.32 -0.90 7.86
C TYR A 158 -20.18 -0.18 8.59
N ALA A 159 -19.30 0.51 7.88
CA ALA A 159 -18.17 1.26 8.43
C ALA A 159 -18.54 2.68 8.92
N GLN A 160 -19.71 3.20 8.56
CA GLN A 160 -20.15 4.54 8.95
C GLN A 160 -20.56 4.58 10.44
N TYR A 161 -20.30 5.70 11.10
CA TYR A 161 -20.68 5.89 12.50
C TYR A 161 -22.18 6.12 12.62
N THR A 162 -22.86 5.30 13.41
CA THR A 162 -24.22 5.58 13.86
C THR A 162 -24.24 6.65 14.95
N SER A 163 -25.39 7.22 15.25
CA SER A 163 -25.54 8.16 16.38
C SER A 163 -25.09 7.54 17.71
N ALA A 164 -25.37 6.24 17.91
CA ALA A 164 -24.92 5.51 19.09
C ALA A 164 -23.39 5.35 19.12
N ASP A 165 -22.77 5.03 17.98
CA ASP A 165 -21.31 4.95 17.89
C ASP A 165 -20.66 6.29 18.20
N SER A 166 -21.18 7.39 17.65
CA SER A 166 -20.65 8.73 17.90
C SER A 166 -20.78 9.15 19.37
N ALA A 167 -21.91 8.84 20.01
CA ALA A 167 -22.12 9.13 21.42
C ALA A 167 -21.10 8.41 22.31
N ILE A 168 -20.82 7.13 22.03
CA ILE A 168 -19.86 6.33 22.82
C ILE A 168 -18.41 6.69 22.49
N ALA A 169 -18.08 6.86 21.21
CA ALA A 169 -16.72 7.17 20.78
C ALA A 169 -16.29 8.59 21.19
N GLY A 170 -17.24 9.48 21.46
CA GLY A 170 -17.03 10.92 21.66
C GLY A 170 -16.55 11.63 20.38
N VAL A 171 -16.63 10.95 19.23
CA VAL A 171 -16.22 11.48 17.92
C VAL A 171 -17.03 10.80 16.82
N LYS A 172 -17.38 11.57 15.79
CA LYS A 172 -17.89 11.02 14.53
C LYS A 172 -16.79 11.15 13.48
N ARG A 173 -16.22 10.02 13.06
CA ARG A 173 -15.26 10.01 11.94
C ARG A 173 -16.02 9.82 10.64
N GLU A 174 -15.67 10.63 9.66
CA GLU A 174 -16.22 10.58 8.31
C GLU A 174 -15.08 10.52 7.30
N ASP A 175 -15.38 9.97 6.13
CA ASP A 175 -14.45 10.02 5.00
C ASP A 175 -14.54 11.40 4.36
N ILE A 176 -13.83 12.36 4.94
CA ILE A 176 -13.77 13.72 4.41
C ILE A 176 -12.71 13.75 3.30
N GLU A 177 -13.15 14.03 2.08
CA GLU A 177 -12.25 14.35 0.98
C GLU A 177 -11.67 15.75 1.22
N ARG A 178 -10.34 15.87 1.14
CA ARG A 178 -9.65 17.15 1.39
C ARG A 178 -9.78 18.02 0.15
N ASP A 179 -10.18 19.28 0.37
CA ASP A 179 -10.35 20.28 -0.67
C ASP A 179 -9.39 21.48 -0.56
N ARG A 180 -8.53 21.48 0.45
CA ARG A 180 -7.52 22.52 0.71
C ARG A 180 -6.62 22.74 -0.51
N ARG A 181 -6.50 24.00 -0.95
CA ARG A 181 -5.63 24.48 -2.04
C ARG A 181 -4.77 25.65 -1.56
N LEU A 182 -3.64 25.92 -2.19
CA LEU A 182 -2.82 27.10 -1.85
C LEU A 182 -3.65 28.39 -1.94
N GLU A 183 -3.64 29.19 -0.88
CA GLU A 183 -4.24 30.52 -0.87
C GLU A 183 -3.26 31.57 -1.38
N ARG A 184 -3.78 32.75 -1.73
CA ARG A 184 -2.97 33.86 -2.22
C ARG A 184 -1.89 34.24 -1.18
N GLY A 185 -0.63 34.26 -1.59
CA GLY A 185 0.51 34.58 -0.72
C GLY A 185 1.13 33.36 -0.02
N GLU A 186 0.43 32.23 0.07
CA GLU A 186 0.96 31.05 0.77
C GLU A 186 2.15 30.43 0.03
N TYR A 187 2.16 30.48 -1.30
CA TYR A 187 3.30 30.03 -2.09
C TYR A 187 4.58 30.76 -1.68
N GLU A 188 4.52 32.10 -1.58
CA GLU A 188 5.63 32.96 -1.20
C GLU A 188 6.06 32.71 0.25
N LEU A 189 5.10 32.53 1.18
CA LEU A 189 5.38 32.22 2.59
C LEU A 189 6.10 30.88 2.76
N VAL A 190 5.64 29.84 2.05
CA VAL A 190 6.28 28.52 2.08
C VAL A 190 7.69 28.60 1.50
N MET A 191 7.86 29.26 0.36
CA MET A 191 9.18 29.46 -0.26
C MET A 191 10.13 30.22 0.68
N ALA A 192 9.66 31.29 1.33
CA ALA A 192 10.45 32.02 2.31
C ALA A 192 10.85 31.13 3.52
N LYS A 193 9.97 30.23 3.97
CA LYS A 193 10.31 29.28 5.05
C LYS A 193 11.34 28.25 4.61
N ILE A 194 11.24 27.72 3.39
CA ILE A 194 12.24 26.79 2.83
C ILE A 194 13.60 27.48 2.67
N GLU A 195 13.64 28.74 2.22
CA GLU A 195 14.89 29.48 2.02
C GLU A 195 15.64 29.79 3.32
N LYS A 196 14.92 29.95 4.44
CA LYS A 196 15.55 30.02 5.77
C LYS A 196 16.39 28.77 6.08
N GLY A 197 16.05 27.62 5.48
CA GLY A 197 16.85 26.40 5.54
C GLY A 197 16.75 25.62 6.86
N PHE A 198 15.84 26.00 7.78
CA PHE A 198 15.59 25.27 9.02
C PHE A 198 14.15 25.40 9.53
N LEU A 199 13.74 24.41 10.30
CA LEU A 199 12.48 24.39 11.06
C LEU A 199 12.79 24.64 12.54
N ASP A 200 11.98 25.49 13.16
CA ASP A 200 12.04 25.78 14.57
C ASP A 200 11.52 24.56 15.35
N ARG A 201 12.32 23.99 16.25
CA ARG A 201 11.91 22.89 17.13
C ARG A 201 12.39 23.15 18.55
N ALA A 202 11.67 22.63 19.54
CA ALA A 202 11.87 22.95 20.95
C ALA A 202 13.31 22.71 21.48
N GLN A 203 13.98 21.64 21.03
CA GLN A 203 15.33 21.32 21.50
C GLN A 203 16.43 21.95 20.64
N ARG A 204 16.33 21.82 19.32
CA ARG A 204 17.30 22.39 18.37
C ARG A 204 16.63 22.61 17.00
N PRO A 205 17.00 23.67 16.27
CA PRO A 205 16.54 23.86 14.89
C PRO A 205 16.85 22.63 14.04
N PHE A 206 15.86 22.20 13.26
CA PHE A 206 16.03 21.11 12.30
C PHE A 206 16.42 21.68 10.94
N ALA A 207 17.65 21.40 10.50
CA ALA A 207 18.13 21.90 9.22
C ALA A 207 17.52 21.13 8.03
N LEU A 208 16.97 21.87 7.06
CA LEU A 208 16.51 21.34 5.79
C LEU A 208 17.73 21.12 4.89
N LYS A 209 18.25 19.89 4.86
CA LYS A 209 19.47 19.56 4.11
C LYS A 209 19.21 18.60 2.94
N PRO A 210 19.65 18.94 1.71
CA PRO A 210 20.02 20.29 1.24
C PRO A 210 18.75 21.13 1.02
N LYS A 211 18.77 22.42 1.37
CA LYS A 211 17.59 23.29 1.28
C LYS A 211 17.03 23.39 -0.14
N VAL A 212 17.91 23.34 -1.14
CA VAL A 212 17.56 23.44 -2.56
C VAL A 212 16.80 22.22 -3.06
N ALA A 213 16.99 21.04 -2.45
CA ALA A 213 16.17 19.88 -2.76
C ALA A 213 14.72 20.06 -2.29
N TYR A 214 14.48 20.62 -1.10
CA TYR A 214 13.12 20.91 -0.62
C TYR A 214 12.43 21.94 -1.50
N ARG A 215 13.17 22.99 -1.90
CA ARG A 215 12.70 24.02 -2.81
C ARG A 215 12.28 23.43 -4.15
N CYS A 216 13.18 22.68 -4.80
CA CYS A 216 12.89 22.02 -6.07
C CYS A 216 11.70 21.06 -5.96
N LEU A 217 11.63 20.25 -4.89
CA LEU A 217 10.51 19.32 -4.67
C LEU A 217 9.16 20.04 -4.51
N PHE A 218 9.13 21.17 -3.81
CA PHE A 218 7.93 21.99 -3.64
C PHE A 218 7.44 22.57 -4.97
N VAL A 219 8.35 23.15 -5.76
CA VAL A 219 8.03 23.71 -7.07
C VAL A 219 7.52 22.61 -8.01
N LEU A 220 8.19 21.45 -8.06
CA LEU A 220 7.73 20.32 -8.86
C LEU A 220 6.32 19.87 -8.43
N ALA A 221 6.03 19.83 -7.13
CA ALA A 221 4.72 19.41 -6.63
C ALA A 221 3.59 20.32 -7.15
N VAL A 222 3.82 21.64 -7.13
CA VAL A 222 2.85 22.66 -7.53
C VAL A 222 2.69 22.76 -9.05
N GLU A 223 3.74 22.47 -9.81
CA GLU A 223 3.75 22.70 -11.26
C GLU A 223 3.45 21.44 -12.11
N THR A 224 3.60 20.24 -11.54
CA THR A 224 3.56 18.99 -12.35
C THR A 224 2.44 18.03 -11.97
N ALA A 225 1.79 18.26 -10.84
CA ALA A 225 0.81 17.34 -10.22
C ALA A 225 1.37 15.93 -9.95
N MET A 226 2.68 15.73 -9.92
CA MET A 226 3.28 14.44 -9.53
C MET A 226 2.99 14.11 -8.06
N ARG A 227 2.89 12.83 -7.73
CA ARG A 227 2.81 12.36 -6.33
C ARG A 227 4.17 12.55 -5.65
N LEU A 228 4.19 12.71 -4.32
CA LEU A 228 5.44 12.83 -3.54
C LEU A 228 6.47 11.76 -3.92
N ARG A 229 6.05 10.49 -3.90
CA ARG A 229 6.91 9.35 -4.29
C ARG A 229 7.35 9.39 -5.75
N GLU A 230 6.55 9.95 -6.66
CA GLU A 230 6.97 10.10 -8.05
C GLU A 230 8.12 11.09 -8.20
N MET A 231 8.24 12.05 -7.29
CA MET A 231 9.25 13.11 -7.37
C MET A 231 10.55 12.74 -6.66
N PHE A 232 10.49 12.30 -5.40
CA PHE A 232 11.73 12.05 -4.66
C PHE A 232 12.48 10.79 -5.12
N THR A 233 11.85 9.93 -5.92
CA THR A 233 12.48 8.72 -6.50
C THR A 233 12.87 8.90 -7.97
N LEU A 234 12.91 10.14 -8.48
CA LEU A 234 13.33 10.38 -9.87
C LEU A 234 14.81 10.07 -10.04
N THR A 235 15.15 9.34 -11.10
CA THR A 235 16.53 9.22 -11.57
C THR A 235 16.86 10.25 -12.64
N VAL A 236 18.16 10.47 -12.88
CA VAL A 236 18.65 11.42 -13.89
C VAL A 236 18.12 11.09 -15.29
N GLU A 237 18.01 9.82 -15.67
CA GLU A 237 17.51 9.38 -16.99
C GLU A 237 16.02 9.67 -17.20
N GLN A 238 15.26 9.79 -16.11
CA GLN A 238 13.84 10.06 -16.20
C GLN A 238 13.57 11.52 -16.59
N VAL A 239 14.56 12.41 -16.48
CA VAL A 239 14.40 13.84 -16.76
C VAL A 239 15.04 14.19 -18.10
N ASP A 240 14.23 14.67 -19.04
CA ASP A 240 14.68 15.24 -20.31
C ASP A 240 14.33 16.74 -20.33
N LEU A 241 15.29 17.59 -19.96
CA LEU A 241 15.13 19.04 -19.94
C LEU A 241 15.01 19.65 -21.34
N GLY A 242 15.58 19.00 -22.36
CA GLY A 242 15.49 19.42 -23.76
C GLY A 242 14.08 19.21 -24.33
N ARG A 243 13.51 18.03 -24.08
CA ARG A 243 12.11 17.71 -24.43
C ARG A 243 11.09 18.24 -23.42
N LYS A 244 11.55 18.78 -22.28
CA LYS A 244 10.73 19.37 -21.21
C LYS A 244 9.78 18.34 -20.60
N THR A 245 10.26 17.13 -20.37
CA THR A 245 9.44 16.02 -19.87
C THR A 245 10.14 15.20 -18.80
N VAL A 246 9.34 14.67 -17.88
CA VAL A 246 9.75 13.61 -16.94
C VAL A 246 9.04 12.32 -17.29
N PHE A 247 9.79 11.22 -17.46
CA PHE A 247 9.24 9.91 -17.77
C PHE A 247 9.09 9.06 -16.51
N LEU A 248 7.84 8.78 -16.11
CA LEU A 248 7.54 7.96 -14.94
C LEU A 248 7.33 6.50 -15.37
N GLU A 249 8.29 5.63 -15.05
CA GLU A 249 8.33 4.25 -15.58
C GLU A 249 7.41 3.26 -14.87
N LYS A 250 7.23 3.40 -13.56
CA LYS A 250 6.30 2.61 -12.76
C LYS A 250 6.13 3.28 -11.41
N THR A 251 4.89 3.60 -11.04
CA THR A 251 4.56 3.81 -9.63
C THR A 251 3.66 2.70 -9.18
N LYS A 252 3.72 2.38 -7.88
CA LYS A 252 2.94 1.34 -7.19
C LYS A 252 1.43 1.33 -7.52
N ASN A 253 0.89 2.42 -8.08
CA ASN A 253 -0.50 2.58 -8.51
C ASN A 253 -0.70 3.23 -9.90
N GLY A 254 0.37 3.53 -10.66
CA GLY A 254 0.31 4.39 -11.85
C GLY A 254 0.66 3.69 -13.16
N SER A 255 0.07 4.17 -14.26
CA SER A 255 0.50 3.84 -15.62
C SER A 255 1.77 4.61 -15.97
N LYS A 256 2.60 4.04 -16.86
CA LYS A 256 3.68 4.77 -17.52
C LYS A 256 3.14 6.07 -18.11
N ARG A 257 3.78 7.19 -17.83
CA ARG A 257 3.39 8.48 -18.40
C ARG A 257 4.55 9.44 -18.49
N GLN A 258 4.43 10.36 -19.45
CA GLN A 258 5.29 11.53 -19.54
C GLN A 258 4.57 12.71 -18.88
N VAL A 259 5.27 13.36 -17.97
CA VAL A 259 4.82 14.56 -17.29
C VAL A 259 5.52 15.76 -17.94
N PRO A 260 4.79 16.68 -18.58
CA PRO A 260 5.39 17.90 -19.13
C PRO A 260 5.86 18.82 -18.00
N LEU A 261 6.97 19.51 -18.23
CA LEU A 261 7.53 20.52 -17.33
C LEU A 261 7.11 21.91 -17.81
N SER A 262 6.48 22.69 -16.93
CA SER A 262 6.30 24.12 -17.15
C SER A 262 7.66 24.83 -17.25
N SER A 263 7.68 26.06 -17.77
CA SER A 263 8.90 26.87 -17.79
C SER A 263 9.48 27.06 -16.38
N VAL A 264 8.62 27.20 -15.37
CA VAL A 264 8.97 27.33 -13.96
C VAL A 264 9.59 26.03 -13.42
N ALA A 265 8.90 24.89 -13.59
CA ALA A 265 9.39 23.60 -13.12
C ALA A 265 10.74 23.22 -13.77
N ARG A 266 10.87 23.47 -15.08
CA ARG A 266 12.11 23.21 -15.81
C ARG A 266 13.26 24.11 -15.33
N GLY A 267 12.99 25.39 -15.10
CA GLY A 267 14.00 26.34 -14.62
C GLY A 267 14.51 25.97 -13.23
N GLU A 268 13.60 25.65 -12.30
CA GLU A 268 13.97 25.23 -10.95
C GLU A 268 14.72 23.89 -10.95
N LEU A 269 14.27 22.91 -11.74
CA LEU A 269 14.95 21.62 -11.84
C LEU A 269 16.35 21.75 -12.45
N GLN A 270 16.53 22.59 -13.47
CA GLN A 270 17.85 22.88 -14.05
C GLN A 270 18.77 23.51 -13.00
N ALA A 271 18.31 24.56 -12.30
CA ALA A 271 19.11 25.24 -11.29
C ALA A 271 19.53 24.29 -10.14
N TYR A 272 18.62 23.42 -9.70
CA TYR A 272 18.93 22.40 -8.71
C TYR A 272 19.97 21.38 -9.21
N LEU A 273 19.83 20.89 -10.45
CA LEU A 273 20.79 19.95 -11.03
C LEU A 273 22.17 20.59 -11.23
N ASP A 274 22.24 21.88 -11.57
CA ASP A 274 23.49 22.62 -11.69
C ASP A 274 24.22 22.72 -10.33
N GLU A 275 23.48 22.84 -9.22
CA GLU A 275 24.05 22.86 -7.86
C GLU A 275 24.48 21.47 -7.37
N VAL A 276 23.71 20.42 -7.69
CA VAL A 276 24.06 19.03 -7.35
C VAL A 276 25.28 18.56 -8.16
N GLY A 277 25.43 19.06 -9.38
CA GLY A 277 26.50 18.68 -10.31
C GLY A 277 26.21 17.36 -11.05
N THR A 278 27.26 16.80 -11.65
CA THR A 278 27.13 15.60 -12.48
C THR A 278 26.76 14.37 -11.66
N LEU A 279 25.60 13.80 -11.96
CA LEU A 279 25.13 12.54 -11.39
C LEU A 279 25.49 11.35 -12.29
N ALA A 280 25.83 10.21 -11.67
CA ALA A 280 26.07 8.97 -12.40
C ALA A 280 24.76 8.42 -13.01
N PRO A 281 24.85 7.62 -14.09
CA PRO A 281 23.67 6.96 -14.61
C PRO A 281 22.96 6.09 -13.56
N GLY A 282 21.64 6.17 -13.49
CA GLY A 282 20.76 5.50 -12.54
C GLY A 282 20.68 6.18 -11.17
N ALA A 283 21.45 7.25 -10.94
CA ALA A 283 21.44 7.96 -9.67
C ALA A 283 20.11 8.68 -9.43
N GLN A 284 19.68 8.66 -8.18
CA GLN A 284 18.54 9.45 -7.70
C GLN A 284 18.90 10.94 -7.76
N ILE A 285 17.98 11.77 -8.26
CA ILE A 285 18.13 13.22 -8.33
C ILE A 285 18.04 13.83 -6.93
N PHE A 286 17.22 13.25 -6.05
CA PHE A 286 17.02 13.72 -4.69
C PHE A 286 17.78 12.85 -3.68
N PRO A 287 18.31 13.44 -2.59
CA PRO A 287 19.26 12.75 -1.71
C PRO A 287 18.62 11.92 -0.59
N TRP A 288 17.28 11.85 -0.53
CA TRP A 288 16.60 11.26 0.61
C TRP A 288 16.37 9.76 0.49
N TRP A 289 16.30 9.22 -0.72
CA TRP A 289 16.02 7.82 -0.96
C TRP A 289 17.22 7.12 -1.59
N ASP A 290 17.50 5.92 -1.09
CA ASP A 290 18.67 5.12 -1.42
C ASP A 290 18.40 4.06 -2.49
N GLY A 291 17.24 4.12 -3.17
CA GLY A 291 16.82 3.15 -4.17
C GLY A 291 16.25 1.84 -3.62
N ARG A 292 16.20 1.65 -2.29
CA ARG A 292 15.70 0.42 -1.67
C ARG A 292 14.20 0.50 -1.37
N GLU A 293 13.43 -0.50 -1.77
CA GLU A 293 11.99 -0.55 -1.49
C GLU A 293 11.69 -0.54 0.03
N SER A 294 12.61 -1.09 0.85
CA SER A 294 12.47 -1.12 2.31
C SER A 294 12.49 0.26 2.97
N SER A 295 13.19 1.24 2.37
CA SER A 295 13.28 2.61 2.89
C SER A 295 12.19 3.54 2.33
N LEU A 296 11.50 3.13 1.25
CA LEU A 296 10.60 3.99 0.49
C LEU A 296 9.47 4.59 1.34
N ASN A 297 8.84 3.78 2.20
CA ASN A 297 7.76 4.28 3.07
C ASN A 297 8.31 5.24 4.12
N ALA A 298 9.43 4.91 4.77
CA ALA A 298 10.05 5.76 5.78
C ALA A 298 10.43 7.15 5.22
N VAL A 299 10.96 7.21 3.99
CA VAL A 299 11.27 8.48 3.31
C VAL A 299 9.99 9.26 2.97
N SER A 300 8.97 8.58 2.47
CA SER A 300 7.66 9.19 2.18
C SER A 300 7.02 9.82 3.42
N ASP A 301 7.06 9.12 4.55
CA ASP A 301 6.47 9.58 5.82
C ASP A 301 7.29 10.73 6.40
N LYS A 302 8.62 10.61 6.37
CA LYS A 302 9.55 11.66 6.77
C LYS A 302 9.29 12.96 6.02
N LEU A 303 9.30 12.93 4.68
CA LEU A 303 9.09 14.13 3.87
C LEU A 303 7.69 14.71 4.08
N SER A 304 6.65 13.86 4.20
CA SER A 304 5.29 14.33 4.49
C SER A 304 5.19 15.07 5.83
N SER A 305 5.92 14.58 6.84
CA SER A 305 6.02 15.23 8.16
C SER A 305 6.83 16.53 8.09
N GLU A 306 7.98 16.54 7.41
CA GLU A 306 8.81 17.74 7.29
C GLU A 306 8.08 18.86 6.53
N PHE A 307 7.35 18.53 5.46
CA PHE A 307 6.53 19.52 4.76
C PHE A 307 5.33 19.99 5.58
N THR A 308 4.74 19.13 6.41
CA THR A 308 3.74 19.56 7.40
C THR A 308 4.32 20.65 8.30
N ASP A 309 5.49 20.42 8.88
CA ASP A 309 6.16 21.40 9.75
C ASP A 309 6.49 22.69 8.97
N ILE A 310 6.93 22.58 7.71
CA ILE A 310 7.18 23.73 6.83
C ILE A 310 5.91 24.57 6.67
N PHE A 311 4.78 23.95 6.34
CA PHE A 311 3.52 24.67 6.12
C PHE A 311 2.99 25.31 7.40
N GLU A 312 3.05 24.60 8.53
CA GLU A 312 2.63 25.14 9.83
C GLU A 312 3.46 26.37 10.21
N GLN A 313 4.78 26.31 10.06
CA GLN A 313 5.68 27.43 10.37
C GLN A 313 5.67 28.54 9.31
N ALA A 314 5.19 28.26 8.10
CA ALA A 314 4.88 29.24 7.06
C ALA A 314 3.49 29.87 7.24
N GLN A 315 2.79 29.61 8.36
CA GLN A 315 1.45 30.12 8.63
C GLN A 315 0.40 29.68 7.60
N CYS A 316 0.57 28.49 7.04
CA CYS A 316 -0.35 27.85 6.10
C CYS A 316 -1.07 26.67 6.79
N PRO A 317 -1.92 26.92 7.81
CA PRO A 317 -2.46 25.86 8.65
C PRO A 317 -3.33 24.89 7.84
N GLY A 318 -3.22 23.63 8.22
CA GLY A 318 -4.00 22.55 7.62
C GLY A 318 -3.57 22.14 6.22
N LEU A 319 -2.60 22.80 5.58
CA LEU A 319 -2.05 22.38 4.29
C LEU A 319 -1.19 21.12 4.46
N ARG A 320 -1.30 20.18 3.52
CA ARG A 320 -0.52 18.94 3.45
C ARG A 320 0.16 18.85 2.08
N PHE A 321 1.24 18.07 2.00
CA PHE A 321 2.00 17.97 0.75
C PHE A 321 1.15 17.42 -0.41
N HIS A 322 0.24 16.48 -0.12
CA HIS A 322 -0.68 15.93 -1.12
C HIS A 322 -1.68 16.97 -1.67
N ASP A 323 -2.00 18.01 -0.90
CA ASP A 323 -2.88 19.10 -1.36
C ASP A 323 -2.23 19.89 -2.52
N LEU A 324 -0.89 19.91 -2.62
CA LEU A 324 -0.18 20.52 -3.75
C LEU A 324 -0.51 19.85 -5.08
N ARG A 325 -0.88 18.56 -5.06
CA ARG A 325 -1.37 17.87 -6.26
C ARG A 325 -2.78 18.30 -6.65
N HIS A 326 -3.64 18.63 -5.69
CA HIS A 326 -4.96 19.23 -5.95
C HIS A 326 -4.78 20.62 -6.56
N GLU A 327 -3.88 21.41 -5.99
CA GLU A 327 -3.53 22.73 -6.51
C GLU A 327 -2.96 22.65 -7.93
N ALA A 328 -1.98 21.79 -8.19
CA ALA A 328 -1.40 21.62 -9.52
C ALA A 328 -2.43 21.14 -10.55
N THR A 329 -3.33 20.22 -10.17
CA THR A 329 -4.40 19.75 -11.06
C THR A 329 -5.35 20.90 -11.40
N SER A 330 -5.73 21.72 -10.42
CA SER A 330 -6.61 22.87 -10.63
C SER A 330 -5.92 23.94 -11.49
N ARG A 331 -4.63 24.22 -11.27
CA ARG A 331 -3.83 25.11 -12.13
C ARG A 331 -3.76 24.65 -13.58
N LEU A 332 -3.74 23.34 -13.84
CA LEU A 332 -3.78 22.83 -15.22
C LEU A 332 -5.09 23.23 -15.91
N PHE A 333 -6.23 23.18 -15.22
CA PHE A 333 -7.50 23.68 -15.77
C PHE A 333 -7.51 25.21 -15.90
N GLU A 334 -7.04 25.92 -14.89
CA GLU A 334 -7.15 27.38 -14.81
C GLU A 334 -6.14 28.13 -15.71
N ARG A 335 -4.94 27.57 -15.90
CA ARG A 335 -3.81 28.27 -16.55
C ARG A 335 -3.44 27.73 -17.92
N THR A 336 -4.16 26.74 -18.42
CA THR A 336 -3.87 26.12 -19.71
C THR A 336 -5.13 25.96 -20.55
N LYS A 337 -4.95 25.60 -21.83
CA LYS A 337 -6.06 25.25 -22.75
C LYS A 337 -6.20 23.73 -22.91
N LEU A 338 -5.71 22.96 -21.94
CA LEU A 338 -5.74 21.50 -22.00
C LEU A 338 -7.15 20.99 -21.69
N ASN A 339 -7.57 19.95 -22.40
CA ASN A 339 -8.83 19.26 -22.11
C ASN A 339 -8.65 18.21 -21.00
N ASP A 340 -9.77 17.71 -20.46
CA ASP A 340 -9.81 16.68 -19.42
C ASP A 340 -8.93 15.47 -19.75
N THR A 341 -8.96 14.98 -20.99
CA THR A 341 -8.17 13.80 -21.40
C THR A 341 -6.67 14.09 -21.34
N GLN A 342 -6.24 15.27 -21.77
CA GLN A 342 -4.85 15.70 -21.68
C GLN A 342 -4.42 15.86 -20.21
N ILE A 343 -5.24 16.49 -19.38
CA ILE A 343 -4.97 16.66 -17.94
C ILE A 343 -4.93 15.31 -17.23
N MET A 344 -5.84 14.38 -17.54
CA MET A 344 -5.81 13.01 -17.01
C MET A 344 -4.53 12.27 -17.40
N LYS A 345 -4.04 12.46 -18.64
CA LYS A 345 -2.78 11.87 -19.11
C LYS A 345 -1.57 12.43 -18.35
N ILE A 346 -1.56 13.73 -18.04
CA ILE A 346 -0.50 14.40 -17.25
C ILE A 346 -0.54 13.94 -15.80
N THR A 347 -1.70 14.04 -15.16
CA THR A 347 -1.89 13.73 -13.73
C THR A 347 -1.84 12.22 -13.46
N GLY A 348 -2.15 11.38 -14.45
CA GLY A 348 -2.20 9.92 -14.30
C GLY A 348 -3.48 9.44 -13.60
N HIS A 349 -4.60 10.14 -13.77
CA HIS A 349 -5.92 9.71 -13.31
C HIS A 349 -6.55 8.75 -14.33
N LYS A 350 -7.03 7.59 -13.86
CA LYS A 350 -7.58 6.53 -14.73
C LYS A 350 -9.04 6.73 -15.13
N SER A 351 -9.76 7.58 -14.41
CA SER A 351 -11.16 7.89 -14.67
C SER A 351 -11.45 9.35 -14.37
N GLN A 352 -12.46 9.92 -15.03
CA GLN A 352 -12.89 11.29 -14.79
C GLN A 352 -13.38 11.48 -13.35
N ARG A 353 -14.08 10.49 -12.79
CA ARG A 353 -14.47 10.49 -11.37
C ARG A 353 -13.27 10.66 -10.42
N MET A 354 -12.11 10.10 -10.77
CA MET A 354 -10.88 10.31 -9.99
C MET A 354 -10.33 11.71 -10.21
N LEU A 355 -10.33 12.23 -11.44
CA LEU A 355 -9.88 13.59 -11.74
C LEU A 355 -10.70 14.65 -10.99
N MET A 356 -12.02 14.52 -10.96
CA MET A 356 -12.93 15.49 -10.34
C MET A 356 -12.76 15.59 -8.81
N ARG A 357 -12.11 14.61 -8.17
CA ARG A 357 -11.73 14.69 -6.75
C ARG A 357 -10.57 15.66 -6.50
N TYR A 358 -9.78 15.94 -7.55
CA TYR A 358 -8.61 16.80 -7.48
C TYR A 358 -8.87 18.19 -8.08
N ALA A 359 -9.81 18.29 -9.02
CA ALA A 359 -10.16 19.54 -9.69
C ALA A 359 -11.13 20.37 -8.83
N ASN A 360 -10.60 21.04 -7.81
CA ASN A 360 -11.36 21.94 -6.94
C ASN A 360 -11.33 23.36 -7.52
N LEU A 361 -12.04 23.56 -8.63
CA LEU A 361 -12.11 24.85 -9.32
C LEU A 361 -12.86 25.86 -8.44
N ARG A 362 -12.26 27.03 -8.21
CA ARG A 362 -12.86 28.08 -7.40
C ARG A 362 -13.86 28.85 -8.25
N GLY A 363 -15.03 29.15 -7.68
CA GLY A 363 -16.05 29.95 -8.37
C GLY A 363 -15.54 31.34 -8.75
N THR A 364 -14.62 31.93 -7.98
CA THR A 364 -13.96 33.20 -8.32
C THR A 364 -13.17 33.11 -9.62
N ASP A 365 -12.42 32.02 -9.82
CA ASP A 365 -11.56 31.85 -10.99
C ASP A 365 -12.43 31.51 -12.22
N LEU A 366 -13.53 30.80 -12.00
CA LEU A 366 -14.53 30.57 -13.04
C LEU A 366 -15.25 31.85 -13.43
N ALA A 367 -15.49 32.77 -12.49
CA ALA A 367 -16.16 34.05 -12.78
C ALA A 367 -15.35 34.91 -13.76
N ASP A 368 -14.01 34.91 -13.66
CA ASP A 368 -13.13 35.62 -14.60
C ASP A 368 -13.19 35.04 -16.03
N ALA A 369 -13.68 33.81 -16.20
CA ALA A 369 -13.87 33.15 -17.48
C ALA A 369 -15.30 33.29 -18.04
N LEU A 370 -16.21 33.91 -17.29
CA LEU A 370 -17.55 34.25 -17.77
C LEU A 370 -17.49 35.50 -18.68
N TRP A 371 -18.54 35.71 -19.48
CA TRP A 371 -18.60 36.67 -20.59
C TRP A 371 -18.52 38.14 -20.17
#